data_AF-A0A354MDB6-F1
#
_entry.id   AF-A0A354MDB6-F1
#
_cell.length_a   1.000
_cell.length_b   1.000
_cell.length_c   1.000
_cell.angle_alpha   90.00
_cell.angle_beta   90.00
_cell.angle_gamma   90.00
#
_symmetry.space_group_name_H-M   'P 1'
#
loop_
_entity.id
_entity.type
_entity.pdbx_description
1 polymer ?
#
loop_
_entity_poly.entity_id
_entity_poly.type
_entity_poly.pdbx_seq_one_letter_code
_entity_poly.pdbx_strand_id
1 'polypeptide(L)'
;MRNESTYKLPLNKNTYRAIKMQTGTTIDIEQYIYDCVNEYKDSETGNGLFNADKNHLWSASFLRRMEKYEDLKEKRKQAANARWNNRSEKKEKKKDVKKCKCIKNKCKCIKKRYTCNAKSENLYAKICKLNEIKSNQIKLNKIKLNKINSIYPSDHQFKENTKLNEMLDEMDKIRFEEMVSNCKIINLKPTLFLEIREILKELYINPETREKIDGISEENIYYALNKFSIANTKTEIQIPKQYFKKCILSAMQQTELSKQYDTNTILKMGSD
;
A
#
# COMPACT_ATOMS: atom_id res chain seq x y z
N MET A 1 -8.43 17.24 -18.83
CA MET A 1 -9.16 16.11 -19.47
C MET A 1 -10.11 15.38 -18.52
N ARG A 2 -9.69 14.78 -17.39
CA ARG A 2 -10.61 14.01 -16.52
C ARG A 2 -11.80 14.80 -15.94
N ASN A 3 -11.61 16.09 -15.73
CA ASN A 3 -12.63 16.98 -15.16
C ASN A 3 -13.45 17.71 -16.23
N GLU A 4 -13.11 17.52 -17.52
CA GLU A 4 -13.85 18.11 -18.63
C GLU A 4 -15.06 17.25 -18.93
N SER A 5 -16.21 17.86 -19.20
CA SER A 5 -17.47 17.15 -19.50
C SER A 5 -17.36 16.23 -20.73
N THR A 6 -16.49 16.57 -21.68
CA THR A 6 -16.28 15.82 -22.92
C THR A 6 -15.07 14.87 -22.86
N TYR A 7 -14.29 14.91 -21.78
CA TYR A 7 -13.02 14.18 -21.64
C TYR A 7 -11.99 14.44 -22.75
N LYS A 8 -12.17 15.50 -23.55
CA LYS A 8 -11.23 15.93 -24.58
C LYS A 8 -10.41 17.12 -24.09
N LEU A 9 -9.22 17.32 -24.66
CA LEU A 9 -8.38 18.49 -24.40
C LEU A 9 -8.66 19.54 -25.49
N PRO A 10 -9.07 20.77 -25.16
CA PRO A 10 -9.23 21.82 -26.17
C PRO A 10 -7.86 22.24 -26.72
N LEU A 11 -7.75 22.28 -28.05
CA LEU A 11 -6.59 22.77 -28.79
C LEU A 11 -6.81 24.25 -29.14
N ASN A 12 -6.40 25.13 -28.23
CA ASN A 12 -6.42 26.57 -28.46
C ASN A 12 -5.03 27.17 -28.16
N LYS A 13 -4.81 28.43 -28.57
CA LYS A 13 -3.52 29.11 -28.36
C LYS A 13 -3.08 29.13 -26.89
N ASN A 14 -4.01 29.16 -25.94
CA ASN A 14 -3.68 29.11 -24.51
C ASN A 14 -3.21 27.71 -24.09
N THR A 15 -3.78 26.64 -24.64
CA THR A 15 -3.34 25.26 -24.41
C THR A 15 -1.90 25.06 -24.86
N TYR A 16 -1.55 25.48 -26.08
CA TYR A 16 -0.18 25.37 -26.59
C TYR A 16 0.81 26.18 -25.77
N ARG A 17 0.44 27.42 -25.38
CA ARG A 17 1.25 28.26 -24.48
C ARG A 17 1.45 27.61 -23.11
N ALA A 18 0.40 27.06 -22.53
CA ALA A 18 0.47 26.37 -21.23
C ALA A 18 1.41 25.17 -21.29
N ILE A 19 1.33 24.34 -22.35
CA ILE A 19 2.25 23.23 -22.55
C ILE A 19 3.69 23.74 -22.68
N LYS A 20 3.92 24.83 -23.42
CA LYS A 20 5.25 25.43 -23.59
C LYS A 20 5.85 25.89 -22.26
N MET A 21 5.05 26.60 -21.46
CA MET A 21 5.48 27.09 -20.16
C MET A 21 5.77 25.96 -19.18
N GLN A 22 4.94 24.91 -19.14
CA GLN A 22 5.12 23.79 -18.21
C GLN A 22 6.31 22.90 -18.55
N THR A 23 6.57 22.71 -19.85
CA THR A 23 7.63 21.82 -20.33
C THR A 23 8.95 22.53 -20.56
N GLY A 24 8.96 23.87 -20.61
CA GLY A 24 10.17 24.67 -20.82
C GLY A 24 10.81 24.48 -22.20
N THR A 25 10.09 23.94 -23.18
CA THR A 25 10.68 23.57 -24.47
C THR A 25 10.73 24.75 -25.44
N THR A 26 11.70 24.69 -26.34
CA THR A 26 11.84 25.59 -27.48
C THR A 26 11.15 25.06 -28.74
N ILE A 27 10.64 23.82 -28.69
CA ILE A 27 10.03 23.10 -29.81
C ILE A 27 8.70 23.75 -30.22
N ASP A 28 8.36 23.64 -31.51
CA ASP A 28 7.01 23.93 -31.97
C ASP A 28 6.04 22.83 -31.54
N ILE A 29 5.27 23.13 -30.50
CA ILE A 29 4.35 22.19 -29.86
C ILE A 29 3.16 21.88 -30.77
N GLU A 30 2.74 22.82 -31.61
CA GLU A 30 1.61 22.60 -32.50
C GLU A 30 1.98 21.55 -33.55
N GLN A 31 3.16 21.71 -34.16
CA GLN A 31 3.71 20.74 -35.09
C GLN A 31 4.00 19.39 -34.41
N TYR A 32 4.60 19.41 -33.22
CA TYR A 32 4.88 18.17 -32.47
C TYR A 32 3.62 17.37 -32.16
N ILE A 33 2.54 18.03 -31.72
CA ILE A 33 1.25 17.37 -31.47
C ILE A 33 0.65 16.84 -32.77
N TYR A 34 0.76 17.59 -33.86
CA TYR A 34 0.29 17.15 -35.18
C TYR A 34 1.02 15.88 -35.63
N ASP A 35 2.35 15.85 -35.50
CA ASP A 35 3.17 14.68 -35.86
C ASP A 35 2.78 13.48 -35.01
N CYS A 36 2.67 13.66 -33.69
CA CYS A 36 2.23 12.60 -32.76
C CYS A 36 0.85 12.02 -33.09
N VAL A 37 -0.07 12.84 -33.62
CA VAL A 37 -1.42 12.40 -34.01
C VAL A 37 -1.40 11.63 -35.33
N ASN A 38 -0.53 12.01 -36.27
CA ASN A 38 -0.55 11.45 -37.63
C ASN A 38 0.42 10.28 -37.84
N GLU A 39 1.54 10.24 -37.11
CA GLU A 39 2.56 9.21 -37.25
C GLU A 39 2.07 7.82 -36.82
N TYR A 40 1.23 7.75 -35.79
CA TYR A 40 0.77 6.49 -35.19
C TYR A 40 -0.67 6.13 -35.57
N LYS A 41 -1.13 6.54 -36.76
CA LYS A 41 -2.47 6.17 -37.25
C LYS A 41 -2.46 4.77 -37.84
N ASP A 42 -3.41 3.97 -37.40
CA ASP A 42 -3.69 2.68 -38.01
C ASP A 42 -4.36 2.88 -39.39
N SER A 43 -3.82 2.22 -40.41
CA SER A 43 -4.30 2.28 -41.79
C SER A 43 -5.70 1.70 -41.97
N GLU A 44 -6.14 0.80 -41.07
CA GLU A 44 -7.45 0.14 -41.19
C GLU A 44 -8.57 0.92 -40.49
N THR A 45 -8.30 1.45 -39.29
CA THR A 45 -9.32 2.08 -38.46
C THR A 45 -9.27 3.61 -38.48
N GLY A 46 -8.22 4.20 -39.05
CA GLY A 46 -7.98 5.66 -39.09
C GLY A 46 -7.77 6.29 -37.71
N ASN A 47 -7.73 5.48 -36.64
CA ASN A 47 -7.55 5.91 -35.27
C ASN A 47 -6.11 5.68 -34.81
N GLY A 48 -5.51 6.68 -34.17
CA GLY A 48 -4.18 6.57 -33.57
C GLY A 48 -4.19 6.49 -32.06
N LEU A 49 -2.99 6.51 -31.46
CA LEU A 49 -2.81 6.65 -30.01
C LEU A 49 -3.54 7.89 -29.47
N PHE A 50 -3.44 8.97 -30.24
CA PHE A 50 -4.21 10.20 -30.09
C PHE A 50 -4.94 10.51 -31.39
N ASN A 51 -6.16 11.01 -31.24
CA ASN A 51 -6.99 11.54 -32.31
C ASN A 51 -7.20 13.02 -32.04
N ALA A 52 -7.17 13.82 -33.10
CA ALA A 52 -7.47 15.24 -33.01
C ALA A 52 -8.51 15.63 -34.06
N ASP A 53 -9.37 16.56 -33.68
CA ASP A 53 -10.14 17.40 -34.60
C ASP A 53 -9.55 18.83 -34.57
N LYS A 54 -10.17 19.76 -35.30
CA LYS A 54 -9.69 21.15 -35.38
C LYS A 54 -9.63 21.87 -34.03
N ASN A 55 -10.40 21.41 -33.05
CA ASN A 55 -10.61 22.10 -31.78
C ASN A 55 -10.21 21.27 -30.56
N HIS A 56 -10.03 19.95 -30.69
CA HIS A 56 -9.85 19.04 -29.57
C HIS A 56 -8.90 17.88 -29.88
N LEU A 57 -8.16 17.47 -28.85
CA LEU A 57 -7.30 16.29 -28.80
C LEU A 57 -7.88 15.27 -27.82
N TRP A 58 -7.94 14.00 -28.19
CA TRP A 58 -8.39 12.93 -27.30
C TRP A 58 -7.70 11.60 -27.60
N SER A 59 -7.84 10.64 -26.67
CA SER A 59 -7.46 9.25 -26.91
C SER A 59 -8.70 8.38 -26.89
N ALA A 60 -8.91 7.56 -27.93
CA ALA A 60 -10.05 6.65 -28.01
C ALA A 60 -10.06 5.64 -26.84
N SER A 61 -8.88 5.15 -26.45
CA SER A 61 -8.73 4.26 -25.29
C SER A 61 -9.10 4.94 -23.98
N PHE A 62 -8.77 6.23 -23.83
CA PHE A 62 -9.16 7.01 -22.67
C PHE A 62 -10.68 7.20 -22.59
N LEU A 63 -11.33 7.56 -23.71
CA LEU A 63 -12.79 7.72 -23.75
C LEU A 63 -13.53 6.45 -23.35
N ARG A 64 -13.13 5.27 -23.87
CA ARG A 64 -13.72 3.97 -23.46
C ARG A 64 -13.59 3.69 -21.96
N ARG A 65 -12.45 4.08 -21.36
CA ARG A 65 -12.26 3.93 -19.90
C ARG A 65 -13.14 4.89 -19.11
N MET A 66 -13.33 6.12 -19.60
CA MET A 66 -14.19 7.11 -18.95
C MET A 66 -15.66 6.74 -19.07
N GLU A 67 -16.11 6.22 -20.21
CA GLU A 67 -17.47 5.69 -20.39
C GLU A 67 -17.77 4.56 -19.39
N LYS A 68 -16.87 3.57 -19.30
CA LYS A 68 -16.98 2.49 -18.30
C LYS A 68 -17.00 3.03 -16.86
N TYR A 69 -16.27 4.10 -16.59
CA TYR A 69 -16.26 4.75 -15.28
C TYR A 69 -17.60 5.41 -14.96
N GLU A 70 -18.18 6.16 -15.89
CA GLU A 70 -19.49 6.79 -15.73
C GLU A 70 -20.60 5.75 -15.59
N ASP A 71 -20.57 4.65 -16.35
CA ASP A 71 -21.50 3.53 -16.19
C ASP A 71 -21.46 2.94 -14.77
N LEU A 72 -20.26 2.74 -14.22
CA LEU A 72 -20.08 2.24 -12.86
C LEU A 72 -20.57 3.24 -11.82
N LYS A 73 -20.30 4.52 -12.03
CA LYS A 73 -20.74 5.61 -11.15
C LYS A 73 -22.26 5.73 -11.14
N GLU A 74 -22.90 5.65 -12.31
CA GLU A 74 -24.35 5.69 -12.42
C GLU A 74 -25.01 4.44 -11.81
N LYS A 75 -24.48 3.24 -12.06
CA LYS A 75 -24.95 2.01 -11.37
C LYS A 75 -24.86 2.11 -9.85
N ARG A 76 -23.79 2.72 -9.32
CA ARG A 76 -23.64 2.97 -7.87
C ARG A 76 -24.65 3.98 -7.36
N LYS A 77 -24.89 5.06 -8.11
CA LYS A 77 -25.89 6.08 -7.79
C LYS A 77 -27.30 5.50 -7.77
N GLN A 78 -27.67 4.71 -8.78
CA GLN A 78 -28.96 4.01 -8.85
C GLN A 78 -29.12 3.03 -7.68
N ALA A 79 -28.10 2.24 -7.37
CA ALA A 79 -28.13 1.33 -6.23
C ALA A 79 -28.24 2.06 -4.88
N ALA A 80 -27.62 3.25 -4.75
CA ALA A 80 -27.79 4.10 -3.59
C ALA A 80 -29.23 4.65 -3.51
N ASN A 81 -29.74 5.25 -4.58
CA ASN A 81 -31.11 5.79 -4.62
C ASN A 81 -32.16 4.72 -4.31
N ALA A 82 -32.02 3.49 -4.85
CA ALA A 82 -32.88 2.37 -4.52
C ALA A 82 -32.84 2.01 -3.02
N ARG A 83 -31.68 2.10 -2.36
CA ARG A 83 -31.57 1.88 -0.90
C ARG A 83 -32.24 2.98 -0.09
N TRP A 84 -32.15 4.23 -0.56
CA TRP A 84 -32.69 5.38 0.16
C TRP A 84 -34.22 5.48 0.01
N ASN A 85 -34.75 5.27 -1.19
CA ASN A 85 -36.20 5.33 -1.46
C ASN A 85 -36.96 4.17 -0.79
N ASN A 86 -36.36 2.97 -0.70
CA ASN A 86 -36.95 1.85 0.05
C ASN A 86 -36.99 2.06 1.58
N ARG A 87 -36.27 3.06 2.11
CA ARG A 87 -36.24 3.38 3.55
C ARG A 87 -37.34 4.36 3.96
N SER A 88 -37.83 5.20 3.04
CA SER A 88 -38.93 6.13 3.29
C SER A 88 -40.29 5.44 3.29
N GLU A 89 -40.52 4.44 2.41
CA GLU A 89 -41.82 3.75 2.30
C GLU A 89 -42.14 2.81 3.48
N LYS A 90 -41.13 2.38 4.26
CA LYS A 90 -41.32 1.45 5.39
C LYS A 90 -41.80 2.10 6.71
N LYS A 91 -42.03 3.41 6.75
CA LYS A 91 -42.37 4.12 8.00
C LYS A 91 -43.87 4.09 8.39
N GLU A 92 -44.79 3.63 7.56
CA GLU A 92 -46.24 3.85 7.79
C GLU A 92 -47.07 2.69 8.35
N LYS A 93 -46.53 1.49 8.66
CA LYS A 93 -47.34 0.40 9.22
C LYS A 93 -46.95 0.05 10.66
N LYS A 94 -47.50 0.79 11.64
CA LYS A 94 -47.52 0.38 13.06
C LYS A 94 -48.78 -0.46 13.34
N LYS A 95 -48.60 -1.73 13.74
CA LYS A 95 -49.65 -2.53 14.41
C LYS A 95 -49.17 -2.90 15.82
N ASP A 96 -50.03 -2.63 16.79
CA ASP A 96 -49.83 -2.84 18.23
C ASP A 96 -49.58 -4.31 18.58
N VAL A 97 -48.63 -4.55 19.50
CA VAL A 97 -48.40 -5.89 20.06
C VAL A 97 -48.39 -5.83 21.59
N LYS A 98 -49.26 -6.67 22.17
CA LYS A 98 -49.55 -6.93 23.59
C LYS A 98 -48.30 -7.03 24.50
N LYS A 99 -48.37 -6.40 25.69
CA LYS A 99 -47.36 -6.45 26.77
C LYS A 99 -47.32 -7.83 27.46
N CYS A 100 -46.12 -8.36 27.73
CA CYS A 100 -45.91 -9.60 28.51
C CYS A 100 -46.43 -9.46 29.94
N LYS A 101 -47.20 -10.46 30.40
CA LYS A 101 -47.49 -10.69 31.82
C LYS A 101 -46.41 -11.58 32.40
N CYS A 102 -45.32 -10.98 32.87
CA CYS A 102 -44.27 -11.71 33.57
C CYS A 102 -43.80 -10.92 34.81
N ILE A 103 -43.75 -11.63 35.93
CA ILE A 103 -43.76 -11.18 37.33
C ILE A 103 -42.53 -10.30 37.68
N LYS A 104 -42.75 -9.37 38.63
CA LYS A 104 -41.85 -8.29 39.05
C LYS A 104 -40.41 -8.79 39.29
N ASN A 105 -39.46 -8.08 38.65
CA ASN A 105 -38.05 -7.91 39.00
C ASN A 105 -36.96 -8.89 38.50
N LYS A 106 -37.17 -9.71 37.46
CA LYS A 106 -36.04 -10.44 36.81
C LYS A 106 -35.98 -10.39 35.26
N CYS A 107 -36.59 -9.40 34.61
CA CYS A 107 -36.46 -9.23 33.15
C CYS A 107 -35.57 -8.03 32.81
N LYS A 108 -34.28 -8.28 32.49
CA LYS A 108 -33.39 -7.35 31.76
C LYS A 108 -33.74 -7.28 30.26
N CYS A 109 -35.02 -7.34 29.93
CA CYS A 109 -35.53 -7.36 28.56
C CYS A 109 -36.25 -6.06 28.22
N ILE A 110 -35.59 -4.91 28.47
CA ILE A 110 -35.75 -3.75 27.58
C ILE A 110 -34.69 -3.90 26.48
N LYS A 111 -34.76 -4.99 25.72
CA LYS A 111 -34.17 -5.00 24.38
C LYS A 111 -35.22 -4.36 23.50
N LYS A 112 -35.03 -3.08 23.16
CA LYS A 112 -35.67 -2.49 21.97
C LYS A 112 -35.54 -3.55 20.86
N ARG A 113 -36.67 -4.03 20.33
CA ARG A 113 -36.71 -4.90 19.16
C ARG A 113 -36.09 -4.12 17.99
N TYR A 114 -34.77 -4.19 17.84
CA TYR A 114 -34.17 -4.06 16.53
C TYR A 114 -34.60 -5.31 15.79
N THR A 115 -35.35 -5.13 14.70
CA THR A 115 -35.51 -6.17 13.71
C THR A 115 -34.11 -6.51 13.21
N CYS A 116 -33.56 -7.62 13.69
CA CYS A 116 -32.28 -8.14 13.23
C CYS A 116 -32.39 -8.37 11.73
N ASN A 117 -31.78 -7.49 10.96
CA ASN A 117 -31.58 -7.72 9.55
C ASN A 117 -30.46 -8.76 9.50
N ALA A 118 -30.78 -10.05 9.45
CA ALA A 118 -29.80 -11.15 9.52
C ALA A 118 -28.63 -11.00 8.51
N LYS A 119 -28.79 -10.15 7.49
CA LYS A 119 -27.74 -9.74 6.54
C LYS A 119 -26.67 -8.81 7.14
N SER A 120 -27.00 -7.90 8.06
CA SER A 120 -26.02 -6.99 8.71
C SER A 120 -25.25 -7.69 9.82
N GLU A 121 -25.87 -8.60 10.57
CA GLU A 121 -25.18 -9.45 11.55
C GLU A 121 -24.19 -10.39 10.86
N ASN A 122 -24.57 -10.98 9.71
CA ASN A 122 -23.66 -11.79 8.91
C ASN A 122 -22.48 -10.99 8.33
N LEU A 123 -22.69 -9.74 7.92
CA LEU A 123 -21.60 -8.88 7.44
C LEU A 123 -20.65 -8.48 8.58
N TYR A 124 -21.19 -8.08 9.73
CA TYR A 124 -20.40 -7.73 10.90
C TYR A 124 -19.61 -8.94 11.42
N ALA A 125 -20.24 -10.12 11.52
CA ALA A 125 -19.57 -11.36 11.88
C ALA A 125 -18.44 -11.74 10.90
N LYS A 126 -18.63 -11.52 9.60
CA LYS A 126 -17.56 -11.72 8.59
C LYS A 126 -16.40 -10.76 8.78
N ILE A 127 -16.66 -9.48 9.06
CA ILE A 127 -15.63 -8.47 9.34
C ILE A 127 -14.87 -8.82 10.63
N CYS A 128 -15.57 -9.20 11.70
CA CYS A 128 -14.95 -9.64 12.95
C CYS A 128 -14.07 -10.87 12.75
N LYS A 129 -14.55 -11.90 12.04
CA LYS A 129 -13.74 -13.08 11.69
C LYS A 129 -12.51 -12.71 10.87
N LEU A 130 -12.65 -11.81 9.89
CA LEU A 130 -11.51 -11.36 9.08
C LEU A 130 -10.47 -10.61 9.93
N ASN A 131 -10.91 -9.75 10.83
CA ASN A 131 -10.04 -9.01 11.74
C ASN A 131 -9.36 -9.95 12.75
N GLU A 132 -10.05 -10.98 13.23
CA GLU A 132 -9.51 -12.01 14.11
C GLU A 132 -8.43 -12.85 13.40
N ILE A 133 -8.68 -13.29 12.16
CA ILE A 133 -7.69 -13.99 11.33
C ILE A 133 -6.45 -13.12 11.13
N LYS A 134 -6.63 -11.83 10.78
CA LYS A 134 -5.51 -10.88 10.63
C LYS A 134 -4.73 -10.73 11.94
N SER A 135 -5.42 -10.53 13.07
CA SER A 135 -4.78 -10.40 14.38
C SER A 135 -3.99 -11.66 14.76
N ASN A 136 -4.56 -12.84 14.53
CA ASN A 136 -3.90 -14.11 14.80
C ASN A 136 -2.69 -14.34 13.90
N GLN A 137 -2.76 -13.92 12.63
CA GLN A 137 -1.62 -13.99 11.72
C GLN A 137 -0.48 -13.04 12.13
N ILE A 138 -0.81 -11.83 12.62
CA ILE A 138 0.18 -10.90 13.21
C ILE A 138 0.85 -11.52 14.44
N LYS A 139 0.07 -12.10 15.36
CA LYS A 139 0.62 -12.79 16.55
C LYS A 139 1.53 -13.95 16.16
N LEU A 140 1.12 -14.76 15.19
CA LEU A 140 1.88 -15.90 14.68
C LEU A 140 3.19 -15.46 14.00
N ASN A 141 3.16 -14.37 13.22
CA ASN A 141 4.34 -13.80 12.60
C ASN A 141 5.32 -13.23 13.64
N LYS A 142 4.84 -12.54 14.68
CA LYS A 142 5.68 -12.11 15.81
C LYS A 142 6.36 -13.29 16.52
N ILE A 143 5.61 -14.39 16.75
CA ILE A 143 6.16 -15.62 17.34
C ILE A 143 7.23 -16.25 16.44
N LYS A 144 7.03 -16.27 15.11
CA LYS A 144 8.01 -16.79 14.16
C LYS A 144 9.28 -15.93 14.08
N LEU A 145 9.13 -14.60 14.14
CA LEU A 145 10.26 -13.67 14.17
C LEU A 145 11.10 -13.83 15.43
N ASN A 146 10.47 -14.02 16.60
CA ASN A 146 11.17 -14.30 17.86
C ASN A 146 11.96 -15.63 17.87
N LYS A 147 11.73 -16.50 16.88
CA LYS A 147 12.47 -17.77 16.69
C LYS A 147 13.72 -17.60 15.83
N ILE A 148 13.89 -16.48 15.12
CA ILE A 148 15.12 -16.23 14.36
C ILE A 148 16.21 -15.88 15.36
N ASN A 149 17.28 -16.69 15.38
CA ASN A 149 18.40 -16.53 16.31
C ASN A 149 19.64 -15.92 15.64
N SER A 150 19.77 -16.16 14.33
CA SER A 150 20.88 -15.72 13.50
C SER A 150 20.42 -15.65 12.04
N ILE A 151 21.02 -14.74 11.27
CA ILE A 151 20.95 -14.70 9.80
C ILE A 151 21.92 -15.72 9.19
N TYR A 152 22.95 -16.11 9.93
CA TYR A 152 23.98 -17.04 9.48
C TYR A 152 23.67 -18.48 9.91
N PRO A 153 24.37 -19.47 9.33
CA PRO A 153 24.28 -20.87 9.75
C PRO A 153 24.72 -21.05 11.21
N SER A 154 24.31 -22.15 11.83
CA SER A 154 24.44 -22.38 13.29
C SER A 154 25.88 -22.41 13.81
N ASP A 155 26.86 -22.64 12.94
CA ASP A 155 28.30 -22.67 13.21
C ASP A 155 28.98 -21.30 13.06
N HIS A 156 28.24 -20.27 12.65
CA HIS A 156 28.79 -18.92 12.52
C HIS A 156 29.05 -18.27 13.88
N GLN A 157 30.31 -17.88 14.10
CA GLN A 157 30.70 -17.00 15.21
C GLN A 157 30.82 -15.57 14.72
N PHE A 158 29.95 -14.70 15.23
CA PHE A 158 30.02 -13.28 14.94
C PHE A 158 31.36 -12.70 15.42
N LYS A 159 32.06 -12.00 14.52
CA LYS A 159 33.28 -11.25 14.81
C LYS A 159 33.10 -9.83 14.30
N GLU A 160 33.25 -8.85 15.18
CA GLU A 160 33.13 -7.45 14.79
C GLU A 160 34.22 -7.08 13.78
N ASN A 161 33.80 -6.45 12.67
CA ASN A 161 34.70 -5.98 11.64
C ASN A 161 35.25 -4.58 12.00
N THR A 162 36.42 -4.54 12.62
CA THR A 162 37.09 -3.29 13.05
C THR A 162 37.40 -2.35 11.89
N LYS A 163 37.75 -2.86 10.70
CA LYS A 163 38.00 -2.05 9.50
C LYS A 163 36.77 -1.24 9.09
N LEU A 164 35.58 -1.79 9.31
CA LEU A 164 34.33 -1.13 9.00
C LEU A 164 34.10 0.12 9.88
N ASN A 165 34.60 0.09 11.13
CA ASN A 165 34.54 1.24 12.04
C ASN A 165 35.52 2.36 11.66
N GLU A 166 36.61 2.04 10.98
CA GLU A 166 37.62 3.00 10.53
C GLU A 166 37.18 3.75 9.25
N MET A 167 36.25 3.18 8.47
CA MET A 167 35.73 3.76 7.24
C MET A 167 34.68 4.87 7.45
N LEU A 168 34.24 5.11 8.69
CA LEU A 168 33.30 6.16 9.04
C LEU A 168 34.02 7.26 9.82
N ASP A 169 33.80 8.51 9.42
CA ASP A 169 34.22 9.66 10.22
C ASP A 169 33.36 9.80 11.50
N GLU A 170 33.72 10.72 12.39
CA GLU A 170 33.02 10.89 13.66
C GLU A 170 31.55 11.28 13.50
N MET A 171 31.23 12.12 12.51
CA MET A 171 29.85 12.56 12.24
C MET A 171 29.00 11.42 11.69
N ASP A 172 29.57 10.61 10.80
CA ASP A 172 28.94 9.46 10.19
C ASP A 172 28.70 8.34 11.21
N LYS A 173 29.60 8.18 12.18
CA LYS A 173 29.41 7.28 13.33
C LYS A 173 28.21 7.71 14.17
N ILE A 174 28.11 8.99 14.51
CA ILE A 174 26.99 9.51 15.31
C ILE A 174 25.67 9.29 14.57
N ARG A 175 25.60 9.68 13.30
CA ARG A 175 24.38 9.49 12.48
C ARG A 175 23.99 8.03 12.31
N PHE A 176 24.96 7.13 12.15
CA PHE A 176 24.70 5.70 12.08
C PHE A 176 24.10 5.16 13.39
N GLU A 177 24.66 5.54 14.54
CA GLU A 177 24.12 5.11 15.84
C GLU A 177 22.73 5.69 16.11
N GLU A 178 22.46 6.93 15.70
CA GLU A 178 21.11 7.53 15.73
C GLU A 178 20.12 6.73 14.87
N MET A 179 20.50 6.39 13.63
CA MET A 179 19.69 5.55 12.73
C MET A 179 19.38 4.19 13.36
N VAL A 180 20.39 3.51 13.92
CA VAL A 180 20.24 2.21 14.59
C VAL A 180 19.32 2.31 15.81
N SER A 181 19.48 3.35 16.62
CA SER A 181 18.64 3.62 17.80
C SER A 181 17.17 3.81 17.41
N ASN A 182 16.92 4.60 16.36
CA ASN A 182 15.57 4.87 15.85
C ASN A 182 14.84 3.60 15.35
N CYS A 183 15.59 2.60 14.88
CA CYS A 183 15.01 1.33 14.41
C CYS A 183 14.50 0.41 15.53
N LYS A 184 14.80 0.70 16.80
CA LYS A 184 14.40 -0.13 17.97
C LYS A 184 14.78 -1.62 17.87
N ILE A 185 15.79 -1.94 17.04
CA ILE A 185 16.26 -3.32 16.83
C ILE A 185 16.91 -3.95 18.09
N ILE A 186 17.16 -3.15 19.12
CA ILE A 186 17.65 -3.57 20.45
C ILE A 186 16.75 -4.66 21.09
N ASN A 187 15.47 -4.71 20.71
CA ASN A 187 14.52 -5.71 21.22
C ASN A 187 14.70 -7.12 20.61
N LEU A 188 15.61 -7.29 19.65
CA LEU A 188 15.96 -8.59 19.08
C LEU A 188 16.94 -9.34 19.98
N LYS A 189 17.16 -10.63 19.70
CA LYS A 189 18.20 -11.42 20.39
C LYS A 189 19.57 -10.76 20.19
N PRO A 190 20.44 -10.71 21.22
CA PRO A 190 21.71 -9.99 21.15
C PRO A 190 22.58 -10.38 19.94
N THR A 191 22.67 -11.68 19.62
CA THR A 191 23.40 -12.19 18.46
C THR A 191 22.84 -11.65 17.14
N LEU A 192 21.53 -11.78 16.95
CA LEU A 192 20.84 -11.31 15.76
C LEU A 192 20.94 -9.79 15.60
N PHE A 193 20.87 -9.03 16.70
CA PHE A 193 21.06 -7.59 16.70
C PHE A 193 22.43 -7.20 16.17
N LEU A 194 23.50 -7.84 16.65
CA LEU A 194 24.87 -7.55 16.21
C LEU A 194 25.07 -7.85 14.71
N GLU A 195 24.54 -8.97 14.24
CA GLU A 195 24.59 -9.36 12.83
C GLU A 195 23.85 -8.35 11.93
N ILE A 196 22.65 -7.93 12.33
CA ILE A 196 21.88 -6.92 11.59
C ILE A 196 22.60 -5.58 11.61
N ARG A 197 23.13 -5.16 12.77
CA ARG A 197 23.90 -3.90 12.91
C ARG A 197 25.10 -3.88 11.98
N GLU A 198 25.84 -4.98 11.89
CA GLU A 198 26.98 -5.07 10.96
C GLU A 198 26.54 -4.97 9.50
N ILE A 199 25.46 -5.68 9.12
CA ILE A 199 24.93 -5.63 7.75
C ILE A 199 24.44 -4.23 7.39
N LEU A 200 23.77 -3.54 8.31
CA LEU A 200 23.34 -2.15 8.13
C LEU A 200 24.55 -1.22 7.97
N LYS A 201 25.61 -1.43 8.76
CA LYS A 201 26.85 -0.64 8.66
C LYS A 201 27.50 -0.79 7.29
N GLU A 202 27.55 -2.01 6.75
CA GLU A 202 28.07 -2.23 5.38
C GLU A 202 27.23 -1.54 4.31
N LEU A 203 25.90 -1.51 4.46
CA LEU A 203 25.01 -0.78 3.56
C LEU A 203 25.12 0.73 3.74
N TYR A 204 25.47 1.22 4.93
CA TYR A 204 25.62 2.64 5.23
C TYR A 204 26.89 3.22 4.63
N ILE A 205 27.98 2.46 4.70
CA ILE A 205 29.29 2.87 4.13
C ILE A 205 29.24 2.94 2.61
N ASN A 206 28.44 2.11 1.96
CA ASN A 206 28.31 2.13 0.51
C ASN A 206 27.46 3.35 0.06
N PRO A 207 28.03 4.30 -0.72
CA PRO A 207 27.31 5.50 -1.16
C PRO A 207 26.01 5.21 -1.94
N GLU A 208 25.96 4.13 -2.73
CA GLU A 208 24.80 3.77 -3.55
C GLU A 208 23.58 3.31 -2.74
N THR A 209 23.84 2.84 -1.51
CA THR A 209 22.82 2.32 -0.60
C THR A 209 22.60 3.22 0.61
N ARG A 210 23.52 4.12 0.93
CA ARG A 210 23.46 5.03 2.07
C ARG A 210 22.16 5.83 2.13
N GLU A 211 21.83 6.57 1.06
CA GLU A 211 20.59 7.35 1.00
C GLU A 211 19.33 6.48 1.15
N LYS A 212 19.39 5.23 0.65
CA LYS A 212 18.25 4.31 0.70
C LYS A 212 18.01 3.76 2.10
N ILE A 213 19.05 3.65 2.92
CA ILE A 213 18.92 3.08 4.26
C ILE A 213 18.82 4.13 5.37
N ASP A 214 19.15 5.39 5.09
CA ASP A 214 19.12 6.47 6.08
C ASP A 214 17.72 6.65 6.71
N GLY A 215 16.66 6.33 5.97
CA GLY A 215 15.27 6.34 6.44
C GLY A 215 14.72 4.99 6.93
N ILE A 216 15.59 4.02 7.25
CA ILE A 216 15.14 2.68 7.65
C ILE A 216 14.42 2.69 8.99
N SER A 217 13.30 1.97 9.08
CA SER A 217 12.49 1.85 10.29
C SER A 217 12.45 0.42 10.85
N GLU A 218 11.94 0.30 12.06
CA GLU A 218 11.64 -0.97 12.74
C GLU A 218 10.85 -1.91 11.81
N GLU A 219 9.82 -1.38 11.13
CA GLU A 219 8.95 -2.15 10.24
C GLU A 219 9.71 -2.73 9.03
N ASN A 220 10.67 -1.98 8.47
CA ASN A 220 11.48 -2.46 7.35
C ASN A 220 12.36 -3.65 7.77
N ILE A 221 12.95 -3.60 8.97
CA ILE A 221 13.78 -4.68 9.50
C ILE A 221 12.96 -5.95 9.71
N TYR A 222 11.80 -5.85 10.35
CA TYR A 222 10.92 -7.02 10.54
C TYR A 222 10.41 -7.59 9.22
N TYR A 223 10.12 -6.71 8.25
CA TYR A 223 9.75 -7.15 6.92
C TYR A 223 10.88 -7.93 6.24
N ALA A 224 12.11 -7.43 6.30
CA ALA A 224 13.29 -8.11 5.76
C ALA A 224 13.52 -9.47 6.42
N LEU A 225 13.41 -9.55 7.76
CA LEU A 225 13.52 -10.79 8.53
C LEU A 225 12.44 -11.80 8.16
N ASN A 226 11.21 -11.36 7.97
CA ASN A 226 10.12 -12.24 7.57
C ASN A 226 10.35 -12.80 6.15
N LYS A 227 10.74 -11.94 5.19
CA LYS A 227 11.11 -12.38 3.83
C LYS A 227 12.25 -13.39 3.85
N PHE A 228 13.27 -13.11 4.65
CA PHE A 228 14.42 -13.99 4.83
C PHE A 228 13.99 -15.36 5.38
N SER A 229 13.20 -15.38 6.45
CA SER A 229 12.70 -16.62 7.05
C SER A 229 11.84 -17.43 6.08
N ILE A 230 10.91 -16.79 5.35
CA ILE A 230 10.08 -17.47 4.36
C ILE A 230 10.94 -18.10 3.26
N ALA A 231 11.93 -17.37 2.74
CA ALA A 231 12.83 -17.90 1.72
C ALA A 231 13.63 -19.10 2.26
N ASN A 232 14.19 -18.98 3.47
CA ASN A 232 14.98 -20.03 4.09
C ASN A 232 14.15 -21.30 4.39
N THR A 233 12.84 -21.16 4.67
CA THR A 233 11.95 -22.33 4.84
C THR A 233 11.65 -23.06 3.54
N LYS A 234 11.72 -22.38 2.39
CA LYS A 234 11.43 -22.99 1.07
C LYS A 234 12.67 -23.59 0.45
N THR A 235 13.80 -22.90 0.58
CA THR A 235 15.08 -23.25 -0.03
C THR A 235 16.20 -22.80 0.89
N GLU A 236 17.18 -23.66 1.13
CA GLU A 236 18.36 -23.31 1.90
C GLU A 236 19.14 -22.18 1.24
N ILE A 237 19.32 -21.07 1.97
CA ILE A 237 20.01 -19.88 1.45
C ILE A 237 21.52 -20.09 1.52
N GLN A 238 22.15 -20.20 0.35
CA GLN A 238 23.61 -20.45 0.24
C GLN A 238 24.47 -19.26 0.66
N ILE A 239 23.99 -18.02 0.50
CA ILE A 239 24.73 -16.79 0.87
C ILE A 239 23.84 -15.90 1.74
N PRO A 240 23.67 -16.24 3.03
CA PRO A 240 22.66 -15.62 3.89
C PRO A 240 22.81 -14.10 4.06
N LYS A 241 24.05 -13.62 4.27
CA LYS A 241 24.36 -12.20 4.41
C LYS A 241 23.93 -11.37 3.20
N GLN A 242 24.31 -11.82 1.99
CA GLN A 242 23.98 -11.12 0.75
C GLN A 242 22.48 -11.18 0.45
N TYR A 243 21.83 -12.30 0.74
CA TYR A 243 20.39 -12.41 0.58
C TYR A 243 19.66 -11.47 1.56
N PHE A 244 20.10 -11.38 2.81
CA PHE A 244 19.51 -10.48 3.78
C PHE A 244 19.69 -9.01 3.42
N LYS A 245 20.84 -8.60 2.87
CA LYS A 245 21.02 -7.26 2.28
C LYS A 245 19.97 -6.94 1.22
N LYS A 246 19.69 -7.88 0.31
CA LYS A 246 18.62 -7.74 -0.69
C LYS A 246 17.25 -7.60 -0.05
N CYS A 247 16.98 -8.34 1.03
CA CYS A 247 15.74 -8.20 1.79
C CYS A 247 15.58 -6.80 2.40
N ILE A 248 16.64 -6.22 2.99
CA ILE A 248 16.63 -4.86 3.54
C ILE A 248 16.34 -3.83 2.43
N LEU A 249 17.08 -3.89 1.33
CA LEU A 249 16.90 -2.94 0.22
C LEU A 249 15.50 -3.06 -0.41
N SER A 250 14.98 -4.28 -0.53
CA SER A 250 13.60 -4.51 -0.97
C SER A 250 12.57 -3.97 0.02
N ALA A 251 12.86 -4.00 1.32
CA ALA A 251 11.98 -3.43 2.35
C ALA A 251 11.89 -1.90 2.22
N MET A 252 13.00 -1.24 1.87
CA MET A 252 13.04 0.23 1.69
C MET A 252 12.30 0.71 0.43
N GLN A 253 12.18 -0.15 -0.58
CA GLN A 253 11.47 0.16 -1.83
C GLN A 253 9.96 -0.11 -1.76
N GLN A 254 9.42 -0.52 -0.61
CA GLN A 254 8.00 -0.80 -0.48
C GLN A 254 7.15 0.46 -0.54
N THR A 255 6.24 0.51 -1.50
CA THR A 255 5.21 1.56 -1.60
C THR A 255 4.01 1.25 -0.69
N GLU A 256 3.15 2.23 -0.41
CA GLU A 256 1.88 2.01 0.30
C GLU A 256 1.01 0.94 -0.37
N LEU A 257 1.01 0.87 -1.71
CA LEU A 257 0.36 -0.22 -2.46
C LEU A 257 1.00 -1.58 -2.17
N SER A 258 2.33 -1.66 -2.12
CA SER A 258 3.05 -2.90 -1.78
C SER A 258 2.63 -3.42 -0.40
N LYS A 259 2.41 -2.51 0.57
CA LYS A 259 1.94 -2.86 1.93
C LYS A 259 0.49 -3.37 1.96
N GLN A 260 -0.37 -2.98 1.00
CA GLN A 260 -1.77 -3.43 0.94
C GLN A 260 -1.92 -4.87 0.40
N TYR A 261 -1.04 -5.31 -0.50
CA TYR A 261 -1.06 -6.65 -1.08
C TYR A 261 -0.20 -7.66 -0.31
N ASP A 262 0.75 -7.18 0.49
CA ASP A 262 1.60 -8.03 1.31
C ASP A 262 0.94 -8.24 2.69
N THR A 263 0.16 -9.33 2.82
CA THR A 263 -0.60 -9.66 4.05
C THR A 263 0.26 -9.83 5.30
N ASN A 264 1.59 -9.76 5.17
CA ASN A 264 2.56 -9.96 6.24
C ASN A 264 3.17 -8.67 6.80
N THR A 265 2.95 -7.50 6.19
CA THR A 265 3.55 -6.21 6.64
C THR A 265 2.61 -5.41 7.55
N ILE A 266 1.60 -6.03 8.16
CA ILE A 266 0.76 -5.36 9.17
C ILE A 266 1.47 -5.48 10.53
N LEU A 267 2.64 -4.87 10.65
CA LEU A 267 3.21 -4.51 11.94
C LEU A 267 2.87 -3.03 12.15
N LYS A 268 1.92 -2.80 13.06
CA LYS A 268 1.36 -1.49 13.48
C LYS A 268 0.51 -0.74 12.43
N MET A 269 -0.75 -1.15 12.30
CA MET A 269 -1.85 -0.20 12.01
C MET A 269 -2.99 -0.46 13.00
N GLY A 270 -2.69 -0.29 14.28
CA GLY A 270 -3.64 -0.58 15.35
C GLY A 270 -3.05 -0.24 16.72
N SER A 271 -2.84 1.05 16.97
CA SER A 271 -2.70 1.62 18.30
C SER A 271 -3.09 3.09 18.15
N ASP A 272 -4.39 3.35 18.25
CA ASP A 272 -5.03 4.40 19.06
C ASP A 272 -6.56 4.18 19.01
#